data_AF-A0A7X6CH98-F1
#
_entry.id   AF-A0A7X6CH98-F1
#
_cell.length_a   1.000
_cell.length_b   1.000
_cell.length_c   1.000
_cell.angle_alpha   90.00
_cell.angle_beta   90.00
_cell.angle_gamma   90.00
#
_symmetry.space_group_name_H-M   'P 1'
#
loop_
_entity.id
_entity.type
_entity.pdbx_description
1 polymer ?
#
loop_
_entity_poly.entity_id
_entity_poly.type
_entity_poly.pdbx_seq_one_letter_code
_entity_poly.pdbx_strand_id
1 'polypeptide(L)'
;MNLGTLPDENPSNLPEQLLLQDAKAGNCIVIHCGTDRLLGDAPRLVAVYGGNPQDWDKMTSVEAFEINGASVQVHWFRNSQTLQDVEFKFKRQYPKVAPNKL
;
A
#
# COMPACT_ATOMS: atom_id res chain seq x y z
N MET A 1 11.46 -3.05 -20.95
CA MET A 1 10.11 -3.59 -20.67
C MET A 1 9.26 -2.43 -20.20
N ASN A 2 8.17 -2.11 -20.90
CA ASN A 2 7.21 -1.12 -20.42
C ASN A 2 6.58 -1.68 -19.13
N LEU A 3 7.00 -1.15 -17.99
CA LEU A 3 6.30 -1.39 -16.73
C LEU A 3 4.98 -0.63 -16.85
N GLY A 4 3.96 -1.25 -17.43
CA GLY A 4 2.62 -0.68 -17.52
C GLY A 4 2.00 -0.46 -16.14
N THR A 5 0.74 -0.05 -16.12
CA THR A 5 -0.04 0.06 -14.87
C THR A 5 0.01 -1.26 -14.10
N LEU A 6 0.41 -1.20 -12.83
CA LEU A 6 0.29 -2.36 -11.96
C LEU A 6 -1.15 -2.39 -11.43
N PRO A 7 -1.88 -3.50 -11.60
CA PRO A 7 -3.24 -3.60 -11.12
C PRO A 7 -3.26 -3.69 -9.58
N ASP A 8 -4.40 -3.33 -9.00
CA ASP A 8 -4.72 -3.65 -7.61
C ASP A 8 -4.68 -5.16 -7.39
N GLU A 9 -4.23 -5.57 -6.21
CA GLU A 9 -4.28 -6.96 -5.78
C GLU A 9 -5.73 -7.36 -5.48
N ASN A 10 -6.16 -8.50 -6.00
CA ASN A 10 -7.49 -9.02 -5.74
C ASN A 10 -7.54 -9.71 -4.37
N PRO A 11 -8.54 -9.41 -3.51
CA PRO A 11 -8.71 -10.10 -2.24
C PRO A 11 -9.02 -11.58 -2.46
N SER A 12 -8.45 -12.45 -1.63
CA SER A 12 -8.62 -13.90 -1.69
C SER A 12 -9.64 -14.45 -0.70
N ASN A 13 -10.10 -13.62 0.24
CA ASN A 13 -11.03 -13.98 1.31
C ASN A 13 -11.83 -12.74 1.78
N LEU A 14 -12.90 -12.99 2.56
CA LEU A 14 -13.78 -11.93 3.06
C LEU A 14 -13.03 -10.89 3.93
N PRO A 15 -12.14 -11.28 4.87
CA PRO A 15 -11.35 -10.30 5.63
C PRO A 15 -10.52 -9.36 4.74
N GLU A 16 -9.83 -9.88 3.72
CA GLU A 16 -9.10 -9.05 2.75
C GLU A 16 -10.02 -8.13 1.96
N GLN A 17 -11.20 -8.61 1.57
CA GLN A 17 -12.18 -7.81 0.86
C GLN A 17 -12.66 -6.62 1.72
N LEU A 18 -12.97 -6.86 3.00
CA LEU A 18 -13.39 -5.81 3.92
C LEU A 18 -12.27 -4.80 4.17
N LEU A 19 -11.04 -5.28 4.36
CA LEU A 19 -9.88 -4.42 4.57
C LEU A 19 -9.58 -3.53 3.35
N LEU A 20 -9.71 -4.08 2.14
CA LEU A 20 -9.55 -3.32 0.89
C LEU A 20 -10.68 -2.28 0.71
N GLN A 21 -11.92 -2.62 1.06
CA GLN A 21 -13.04 -1.67 1.02
C GLN A 21 -12.84 -0.52 1.99
N ASP A 22 -12.37 -0.80 3.21
CA ASP A 22 -12.05 0.20 4.22
C ASP A 22 -10.94 1.17 3.78
N ALA A 23 -9.85 0.62 3.22
CA ALA A 23 -8.77 1.41 2.65
C ALA A 23 -9.27 2.33 1.51
N LYS A 24 -10.11 1.80 0.61
CA LYS A 24 -10.73 2.57 -0.50
C LYS A 24 -11.75 3.61 -0.02
N ALA A 25 -12.34 3.44 1.16
CA ALA A 25 -13.20 4.44 1.78
C ALA A 25 -12.41 5.62 2.37
N GLY A 26 -11.08 5.56 2.39
CA GLY A 26 -10.19 6.64 2.82
C GLY A 26 -9.69 6.51 4.26
N ASN A 27 -9.94 5.40 4.94
CA ASN A 27 -9.43 5.12 6.29
C ASN A 27 -7.94 4.76 6.23
N CYS A 28 -7.10 5.79 6.18
CA CYS A 28 -5.70 5.66 5.82
C CYS A 28 -4.78 6.62 6.57
N ILE A 29 -3.48 6.28 6.60
CA ILE A 29 -2.40 7.15 7.04
C ILE A 29 -1.29 7.19 5.99
N VAL A 30 -0.59 8.31 5.91
CA VAL A 30 0.63 8.46 5.10
C VAL A 30 1.79 7.84 5.88
N ILE A 31 2.50 6.88 5.28
CA ILE A 31 3.70 6.26 5.87
C ILE A 31 5.00 6.76 5.25
N HIS A 32 4.91 7.41 4.09
CA HIS A 32 6.05 8.06 3.46
C HIS A 32 5.54 9.18 2.56
N CYS A 33 5.99 10.41 2.82
CA CYS A 33 5.60 11.58 2.05
C CYS A 33 6.65 11.92 0.99
N GLY A 34 6.21 12.13 -0.26
CA GLY A 34 7.08 12.44 -1.39
C GLY A 34 7.81 13.78 -1.26
N THR A 35 7.28 14.71 -0.46
CA THR A 35 7.90 16.03 -0.22
C THR A 35 9.08 15.97 0.75
N ASP A 36 9.07 15.05 1.71
CA ASP A 36 10.13 14.91 2.72
C ASP A 36 11.31 14.10 2.18
N ARG A 37 10.98 13.00 1.50
CA ARG A 37 11.93 12.11 0.86
C ARG A 37 11.27 11.55 -0.38
N LEU A 38 11.93 11.63 -1.53
CA LEU A 38 11.37 11.02 -2.73
C LEU A 38 11.18 9.51 -2.55
N LEU A 39 10.03 8.99 -2.97
CA LEU A 39 9.80 7.55 -3.05
C LEU A 39 10.74 6.94 -4.08
N GLY A 40 11.31 5.77 -3.77
CA GLY A 40 12.11 5.03 -4.76
C GLY A 40 11.30 4.65 -6.01
N ASP A 41 9.99 4.45 -5.84
CA ASP A 41 9.04 4.17 -6.93
C ASP A 41 8.59 5.43 -7.69
N ALA A 42 8.89 6.64 -7.22
CA ALA A 42 8.37 7.88 -7.81
C ALA A 42 8.66 8.03 -9.32
N PRO A 43 9.87 7.73 -9.84
CA PRO A 43 10.12 7.80 -11.28
C PRO A 43 9.22 6.86 -12.10
N ARG A 44 8.91 5.67 -11.57
CA ARG A 44 8.02 4.71 -12.22
C ARG A 44 6.57 5.19 -12.17
N LEU A 45 6.12 5.70 -11.02
CA LEU A 45 4.77 6.22 -10.85
C LEU A 45 4.52 7.40 -11.81
N VAL A 46 5.47 8.30 -11.95
CA VAL A 46 5.39 9.41 -12.91
C VAL A 46 5.34 8.91 -14.36
N ALA A 47 6.17 7.93 -14.72
CA ALA A 47 6.18 7.38 -16.09
C ALA A 47 4.86 6.67 -16.46
N VAL A 48 4.16 6.09 -15.48
CA VAL A 48 2.95 5.29 -15.70
C VAL A 48 1.65 6.10 -15.53
N TYR A 49 1.61 6.96 -14.51
CA TYR A 49 0.40 7.67 -14.08
C TYR A 49 0.53 9.20 -14.21
N GLY A 50 1.72 9.74 -14.47
CA GLY A 50 1.99 11.17 -14.57
C GLY A 50 2.24 11.87 -13.23
N GLY A 51 2.13 13.21 -13.24
CA GLY A 51 2.42 14.06 -12.07
C GLY A 51 3.90 14.28 -11.82
N ASN A 52 4.26 14.79 -10.63
CA ASN A 52 5.65 14.99 -10.22
C ASN A 52 6.08 13.95 -9.17
N PRO A 53 7.38 13.62 -9.08
CA PRO A 53 7.89 12.66 -8.10
C PRO A 53 7.53 12.98 -6.64
N GLN A 54 7.47 14.27 -6.29
CA GLN A 54 7.17 14.75 -4.94
C GLN A 54 5.69 14.67 -4.57
N ASP A 55 4.81 14.52 -5.57
CA ASP A 55 3.36 14.46 -5.35
C ASP A 55 2.92 13.05 -4.95
N TRP A 56 3.79 12.06 -5.10
CA TRP A 56 3.48 10.67 -4.79
C TRP A 56 3.81 10.33 -3.34
N ASP A 57 2.80 9.89 -2.61
CA ASP A 57 2.86 9.45 -1.22
C ASP A 57 2.58 7.95 -1.14
N LYS A 58 3.14 7.31 -0.11
CA LYS A 58 2.83 5.93 0.23
C LYS A 58 1.86 5.90 1.40
N MET A 59 0.77 5.17 1.21
CA MET A 59 -0.34 5.07 2.15
C MET A 59 -0.39 3.67 2.77
N THR A 60 -0.98 3.58 3.96
CA THR A 60 -1.42 2.31 4.56
C THR A 60 -2.81 2.45 5.17
N SER A 61 -3.53 1.33 5.30
CA SER A 61 -4.79 1.25 6.04
C SER A 61 -4.55 1.51 7.53
N VAL A 62 -5.53 2.14 8.18
CA VAL A 62 -5.51 2.29 9.65
C VAL A 62 -5.66 0.93 10.32
N GLU A 63 -6.58 0.11 9.81
CA GLU A 63 -6.87 -1.21 10.32
C GLU A 63 -5.86 -2.26 9.83
N ALA A 64 -5.67 -3.29 10.65
CA ALA A 64 -4.91 -4.48 10.31
C ALA A 64 -5.66 -5.72 10.80
N PHE A 65 -5.78 -6.74 9.95
CA PHE A 65 -6.46 -7.99 10.30
C PHE A 65 -5.48 -9.15 10.42
N GLU A 66 -5.70 -10.02 11.41
CA GLU A 66 -4.97 -11.28 11.52
C GLU A 66 -5.57 -12.31 10.55
N ILE A 67 -4.80 -12.69 9.53
CA ILE A 67 -5.21 -13.63 8.48
C ILE A 67 -4.12 -14.68 8.32
N ASN A 68 -4.46 -15.95 8.58
CA ASN A 68 -3.52 -17.08 8.49
C ASN A 68 -2.22 -16.86 9.29
N GLY A 69 -2.32 -16.26 10.48
CA GLY A 69 -1.17 -16.00 11.37
C GLY A 69 -0.28 -14.84 10.94
N ALA A 70 -0.72 -14.00 10.00
CA ALA A 70 -0.08 -12.74 9.66
C ALA A 70 -1.00 -11.56 10.00
N SER A 71 -0.41 -10.48 10.51
CA SER A 71 -1.06 -9.18 10.48
C SER A 71 -1.03 -8.64 9.05
N VAL A 72 -2.21 -8.33 8.50
CA VAL A 72 -2.40 -7.89 7.12
C VAL A 72 -2.92 -6.46 7.11
N GLN A 73 -2.21 -5.59 6.39
CA GLN A 73 -2.61 -4.22 6.07
C GLN A 73 -2.69 -4.03 4.56
N VAL A 74 -3.33 -2.95 4.10
CA VAL A 74 -3.35 -2.57 2.68
C VAL A 74 -2.43 -1.39 2.48
N HIS A 75 -1.49 -1.48 1.55
CA HIS A 75 -0.59 -0.40 1.15
C HIS A 75 -0.89 0.02 -0.29
N TRP A 76 -0.79 1.32 -0.60
CA TRP A 76 -0.96 1.84 -1.95
C TRP A 76 -0.19 3.14 -2.15
N PHE A 77 -0.23 3.68 -3.37
CA PHE A 77 0.32 5.01 -3.67
C PHE A 77 -0.81 5.99 -3.93
N ARG A 78 -0.65 7.21 -3.39
CA ARG A 78 -1.57 8.33 -3.62
C ARG A 78 -0.81 9.48 -4.27
N ASN A 79 -1.37 10.06 -5.32
CA ASN A 79 -0.94 11.38 -5.77
C ASN A 79 -1.66 12.45 -4.93
N SER A 80 -0.94 13.24 -4.15
CA SER A 80 -1.50 14.25 -3.24
C SER A 80 -2.13 15.44 -3.97
N GLN A 81 -1.75 15.70 -5.23
CA GLN A 81 -2.32 16.78 -6.04
C GLN A 81 -3.63 16.35 -6.72
N THR A 82 -3.68 15.14 -7.26
CA THR A 82 -4.85 14.64 -8.01
C THR A 82 -5.79 13.78 -7.17
N LEU A 83 -5.38 13.40 -5.95
CA LEU A 83 -6.03 12.44 -5.07
C LEU A 83 -6.23 11.05 -5.72
N GLN A 84 -5.46 10.74 -6.76
CA GLN A 84 -5.51 9.45 -7.42
C GLN A 84 -4.82 8.38 -6.56
N ASP A 85 -5.55 7.33 -6.23
CA ASP A 85 -5.01 6.13 -5.57
C ASP A 85 -4.75 5.01 -6.58
N VAL A 86 -3.59 4.38 -6.49
CA VAL A 86 -3.16 3.31 -7.40
C VAL A 86 -2.41 2.18 -6.67
N GLU A 87 -2.49 0.98 -7.23
CA GLU A 87 -1.71 -0.20 -6.82
C GLU A 87 -1.94 -0.65 -5.37
N PHE A 88 -3.21 -0.84 -4.98
CA PHE A 88 -3.53 -1.40 -3.67
C PHE A 88 -2.97 -2.82 -3.53
N LYS A 89 -2.20 -3.08 -2.47
CA LYS A 89 -1.53 -4.37 -2.22
C LYS A 89 -1.67 -4.79 -0.76
N PHE A 90 -1.81 -6.08 -0.52
CA PHE A 90 -1.86 -6.63 0.83
C PHE A 90 -0.45 -6.83 1.38
N LYS A 91 -0.12 -6.11 2.45
CA LYS A 91 1.13 -6.28 3.18
C LYS A 91 0.92 -7.22 4.36
N ARG A 92 1.54 -8.40 4.29
CA ARG A 92 1.56 -9.38 5.38
C ARG A 92 2.81 -9.24 6.24
N GLN A 93 2.63 -9.26 7.54
CA GLN A 93 3.70 -9.31 8.54
C GLN A 93 3.46 -10.49 9.47
N TYR A 94 4.38 -11.47 9.43
CA TYR A 94 4.35 -12.60 10.34
C TYR A 94 5.10 -12.26 11.64
N PRO A 95 4.62 -12.74 12.80
CA PRO A 95 5.35 -12.62 14.05
C PRO A 95 6.75 -13.23 13.90
N LYS A 96 7.77 -12.52 14.39
CA LYS A 96 9.11 -13.09 14.55
C LYS A 96 9.07 -14.05 15.74
N VAL A 97 8.78 -15.32 15.51
CA VAL A 97 8.88 -16.34 16.57
C VAL A 97 10.36 -16.45 16.94
N ALA A 98 10.74 -15.99 18.13
CA ALA A 98 12.07 -16.27 18.65
C ALA A 98 12.19 -17.78 18.91
N PRO A 99 13.32 -18.43 18.59
CA PRO A 99 13.51 -19.82 19.02
C PRO A 99 13.51 -19.83 20.54
N ASN A 100 12.49 -20.45 21.14
CA ASN A 100 12.53 -20.85 22.55
C ASN A 100 13.74 -21.77 22.69
N LYS A 101 14.79 -21.27 23.35
CA LYS A 101 15.83 -22.15 23.91
C LYS A 101 15.15 -22.94 25.02
N LEU A 102 14.86 -24.21 24.73
CA LEU A 102 14.56 -25.23 25.74
C LEU A 102 15.76 -25.38 26.69
#